data_AF-A0A8H4WTL8-F1
#
_entry.id   AF-A0A8H4WTL8-F1
#
_cell.length_a   1.000
_cell.length_b   1.000
_cell.length_c   1.000
_cell.angle_alpha   90.00
_cell.angle_beta   90.00
_cell.angle_gamma   90.00
#
_symmetry.space_group_name_H-M   'P 1'
#
loop_
_entity.id
_entity.type
_entity.pdbx_description
1 polymer ?
#
loop_
_entity_poly.entity_id
_entity_poly.type
_entity_poly.pdbx_seq_one_letter_code
_entity_poly.pdbx_strand_id
1 'polypeptide(L)'
;MKASDPDWRCDNVDIITQSDILSMMFAWIQDDQSPSFVIETSMVEKTLFITLFGDEKASGGSGEDESPGAVPAPSPTTVGQHHIVEYSFGGLELLVTSPGHLVHSTRWGNEVCFARILPADGRPEPCWRRVLPLLWFSGTHTCVTGSVSDGVFKEDNQWYVNRKIRKWEGRDDIREHMKTMFWLLRCMRMVTMWQWFSESCWIRFESNGGCKRLEIYIASRAKQLPILFGEFWDNT
;
A
#
# COMPACT_ATOMS: atom_id res chain seq x y z
N MET A 1 -4.72 -19.76 1.00
CA MET A 1 -3.63 -19.47 1.96
C MET A 1 -2.39 -20.15 1.40
N LYS A 2 -1.48 -19.42 0.73
CA LYS A 2 -0.29 -20.00 0.08
C LYS A 2 0.93 -20.12 1.02
N ALA A 3 0.86 -19.56 2.22
CA ALA A 3 1.89 -19.76 3.25
C ALA A 3 2.05 -21.23 3.70
N SER A 4 1.15 -22.11 3.27
CA SER A 4 1.20 -23.56 3.46
C SER A 4 1.61 -24.33 2.20
N ASP A 5 1.95 -23.63 1.10
CA ASP A 5 2.41 -24.24 -0.15
C ASP A 5 3.94 -24.36 -0.10
N PRO A 6 4.50 -25.57 0.14
CA PRO A 6 5.93 -25.78 0.26
C PRO A 6 6.68 -25.56 -1.07
N ASP A 7 5.96 -25.51 -2.19
CA ASP A 7 6.53 -25.33 -3.53
C ASP A 7 6.50 -23.87 -3.99
N TRP A 8 5.97 -22.94 -3.18
CA TRP A 8 5.98 -21.52 -3.50
C TRP A 8 7.42 -20.98 -3.53
N ARG A 9 7.80 -20.38 -4.66
CA ARG A 9 9.10 -19.75 -4.85
C ARG A 9 8.92 -18.26 -5.13
N CYS A 10 9.83 -17.44 -4.59
CA CYS A 10 9.77 -16.00 -4.78
C CYS A 10 10.36 -15.53 -6.13
N ASP A 11 10.99 -16.44 -6.89
CA ASP A 11 11.69 -16.18 -8.16
C ASP A 11 10.77 -15.55 -9.23
N ASN A 12 9.46 -15.72 -9.10
CA ASN A 12 8.45 -15.22 -10.02
C ASN A 12 7.83 -13.89 -9.59
N VAL A 13 8.26 -13.31 -8.46
CA VAL A 13 7.71 -12.04 -7.96
C VAL A 13 8.54 -10.87 -8.47
N ASP A 14 7.90 -9.94 -9.17
CA ASP A 14 8.59 -8.75 -9.68
C ASP A 14 8.65 -7.63 -8.64
N ILE A 15 7.60 -7.48 -7.81
CA ILE A 15 7.47 -6.38 -6.85
C ILE A 15 6.88 -6.87 -5.54
N ILE A 16 7.53 -6.52 -4.43
CA ILE A 16 7.04 -6.73 -3.06
C ILE A 16 6.77 -5.39 -2.39
N THR A 17 5.55 -5.18 -1.90
CA THR A 17 5.18 -3.93 -1.23
C THR A 17 3.96 -4.06 -0.31
N GLN A 18 3.55 -2.95 0.31
CA GLN A 18 2.32 -2.83 1.08
C GLN A 18 1.22 -2.17 0.24
N SER A 19 -0.03 -2.62 0.42
CA SER A 19 -1.19 -2.07 -0.31
C SER A 19 -1.35 -0.57 -0.10
N ASP A 20 -0.98 -0.09 1.08
CA ASP A 20 -1.03 1.33 1.45
C ASP A 20 -0.12 2.19 0.59
N ILE A 21 1.10 1.71 0.30
CA ILE A 21 2.06 2.42 -0.54
C ILE A 21 1.54 2.52 -1.97
N LEU A 22 1.00 1.44 -2.52
CA LEU A 22 0.36 1.45 -3.84
C LEU A 22 -0.82 2.43 -3.87
N SER A 23 -1.63 2.46 -2.81
CA SER A 23 -2.73 3.41 -2.69
C SER A 23 -2.26 4.86 -2.59
N MET A 24 -1.13 5.14 -1.92
CA MET A 24 -0.52 6.48 -1.84
C MET A 24 0.00 6.95 -3.19
N MET A 25 0.75 6.10 -3.90
CA MET A 25 1.24 6.37 -5.25
C MET A 25 0.08 6.63 -6.21
N PHE A 26 -0.95 5.81 -6.12
CA PHE A 26 -2.14 5.97 -6.96
C PHE A 26 -2.92 7.25 -6.60
N ALA A 27 -3.08 7.59 -5.33
CA ALA A 27 -3.67 8.86 -4.91
C ALA A 27 -2.88 10.05 -5.48
N TRP A 28 -1.55 10.01 -5.41
CA TRP A 28 -0.68 11.01 -6.01
C TRP A 28 -0.87 11.13 -7.52
N ILE A 29 -1.10 10.04 -8.24
CA ILE A 29 -1.47 10.10 -9.67
C ILE A 29 -2.81 10.82 -9.86
N GLN A 30 -3.81 10.52 -9.04
CA GLN A 30 -5.19 11.01 -9.20
C GLN A 30 -5.46 12.43 -8.74
N ASP A 31 -4.76 12.89 -7.72
CA ASP A 31 -5.13 14.10 -6.98
C ASP A 31 -3.92 15.03 -6.86
N ASP A 32 -4.07 16.24 -7.38
CA ASP A 32 -3.04 17.29 -7.39
C ASP A 32 -2.74 17.84 -5.99
N GLN A 33 -3.58 17.50 -5.01
CA GLN A 33 -3.43 17.88 -3.60
C GLN A 33 -3.01 16.70 -2.70
N SER A 34 -2.52 15.60 -3.28
CA SER A 34 -1.99 14.49 -2.47
C SER A 34 -0.74 14.93 -1.71
N PRO A 35 -0.58 14.55 -0.42
CA PRO A 35 0.62 14.92 0.33
C PRO A 35 1.88 14.38 -0.35
N SER A 36 2.98 15.13 -0.24
CA SER A 36 4.29 14.62 -0.61
C SER A 36 4.69 13.46 0.31
N PHE A 37 5.43 12.49 -0.22
CA PHE A 37 5.94 11.37 0.56
C PHE A 37 7.22 10.80 -0.07
N VAL A 38 7.98 10.05 0.71
CA VAL A 38 9.21 9.40 0.25
C VAL A 38 9.10 7.89 0.44
N ILE A 39 9.45 7.16 -0.59
CA ILE A 39 9.63 5.71 -0.54
C ILE A 39 11.10 5.36 -0.64
N GLU A 40 11.46 4.23 -0.05
CA GLU A 40 12.72 3.54 -0.26
C GLU A 40 12.45 2.35 -1.17
N THR A 41 13.27 2.21 -2.20
CA THR A 41 13.23 1.05 -3.09
C THR A 41 14.57 0.33 -3.09
N SER A 42 14.53 -0.99 -3.16
CA SER A 42 15.73 -1.81 -3.29
C SER A 42 15.48 -2.99 -4.23
N MET A 43 16.54 -3.44 -4.89
CA MET A 43 16.51 -4.67 -5.68
C MET A 43 17.19 -5.79 -4.88
N VAL A 44 16.57 -6.97 -4.88
CA VAL A 44 17.26 -8.23 -4.56
C VAL A 44 17.05 -9.14 -5.76
N GLU A 45 18.16 -9.52 -6.38
CA GLU A 45 18.16 -10.21 -7.67
C GLU A 45 17.30 -9.48 -8.72
N LYS A 46 16.07 -9.96 -8.96
CA LYS A 46 15.11 -9.43 -9.96
C LYS A 46 13.87 -8.80 -9.32
N THR A 47 13.77 -8.83 -8.00
CA THR A 47 12.60 -8.41 -7.23
C THR A 47 12.80 -7.00 -6.67
N LEU A 48 11.85 -6.11 -6.97
CA LEU A 48 11.82 -4.75 -6.42
C LEU A 48 11.06 -4.74 -5.09
N PHE A 49 11.71 -4.30 -4.03
CA PHE A 49 11.08 -4.02 -2.75
C PHE A 49 10.75 -2.53 -2.70
N ILE A 50 9.53 -2.21 -2.27
CA ILE A 50 9.08 -0.83 -2.06
C ILE A 50 8.56 -0.67 -0.64
N THR A 51 9.21 0.17 0.14
CA THR A 51 8.88 0.47 1.54
C THR A 51 8.73 1.98 1.77
N LEU A 52 7.93 2.37 2.76
CA LEU A 52 7.85 3.78 3.16
C LEU A 52 9.14 4.19 3.88
N PHE A 53 9.68 5.37 3.57
CA PHE A 53 10.89 5.86 4.22
C PHE A 53 10.60 6.27 5.67
N GLY A 54 11.17 5.55 6.64
CA GLY A 54 10.84 5.66 8.06
C GLY A 54 11.38 6.88 8.82
N ASP A 55 12.14 7.78 8.19
CA ASP A 55 12.75 8.94 8.86
C ASP A 55 11.91 10.23 8.75
N GLU A 56 10.73 10.17 8.12
CA GLU A 56 9.68 11.12 8.47
C GLU A 56 9.13 10.72 9.83
N LYS A 57 9.81 11.19 10.89
CA LYS A 57 9.10 11.51 12.13
C LYS A 57 7.88 12.30 11.67
N ALA A 58 6.68 11.77 11.96
CA ALA A 58 5.52 12.62 12.13
C ALA A 58 6.03 13.83 12.91
N SER A 59 6.02 15.00 12.28
CA SER A 59 6.46 16.22 12.94
C SER A 59 5.51 16.41 14.11
N GLY A 60 5.89 15.88 15.27
CA GLY A 60 5.35 16.20 16.56
C GLY A 60 5.76 17.63 16.89
N GLY A 61 5.27 18.57 16.09
CA GLY A 61 5.07 19.93 16.51
C GLY A 61 3.77 19.90 17.30
N SER A 62 3.87 20.11 18.61
CA SER A 62 2.77 20.64 19.39
C SER A 62 2.35 21.96 18.74
N GLY A 63 1.32 21.90 17.90
CA GLY A 63 0.80 23.02 17.15
C GLY A 63 -0.54 22.58 16.57
N GLU A 64 -1.59 23.09 17.19
CA GLU A 64 -2.98 22.99 16.75
C GLU A 64 -3.08 23.36 15.26
N ASP A 65 -3.20 22.37 14.39
CA ASP A 65 -3.83 22.50 13.07
C ASP A 65 -4.10 21.11 12.50
N GLU A 66 -5.27 20.57 12.87
CA GLU A 66 -5.86 19.41 12.19
C GLU A 66 -6.18 19.80 10.75
N SER A 67 -5.22 19.61 9.84
CA SER A 67 -5.50 19.73 8.42
C SER A 67 -6.37 18.53 7.98
N PRO A 68 -7.58 18.73 7.42
CA PRO A 68 -8.52 17.66 7.09
C PRO A 68 -8.10 16.81 5.86
N GLY A 69 -6.83 16.92 5.45
CA GLY A 69 -6.28 16.35 4.23
C GLY A 69 -5.35 15.15 4.41
N ALA A 70 -4.89 14.84 5.63
CA ALA A 70 -3.87 13.82 5.86
C ALA A 70 -4.28 12.45 5.27
N VAL A 71 -3.38 11.85 4.49
CA VAL A 71 -3.46 10.44 4.09
C VAL A 71 -3.33 9.63 5.37
N PRO A 72 -4.18 8.62 5.61
CA PRO A 72 -4.16 7.88 6.86
C PRO A 72 -2.79 7.23 7.06
N ALA A 73 -2.15 7.55 8.19
CA ALA A 73 -1.01 6.82 8.68
C ALA A 73 -1.40 5.34 8.87
N PRO A 74 -0.47 4.38 8.67
CA PRO A 74 -0.74 2.97 8.89
C PRO A 74 -1.33 2.75 10.30
N SER A 75 -2.39 1.93 10.37
CA SER A 75 -3.20 1.75 11.58
C SER A 75 -2.36 1.43 12.82
N PRO A 76 -2.69 2.02 13.99
CA PRO A 76 -1.85 1.98 15.20
C PRO A 76 -1.87 0.66 15.97
N THR A 77 -2.42 -0.41 15.40
CA THR A 77 -2.49 -1.70 16.07
C THR A 77 -1.15 -2.42 15.92
N THR A 78 -0.36 -2.41 17.00
CA THR A 78 0.85 -3.25 17.20
C THR A 78 0.59 -4.76 17.11
N VAL A 79 -0.69 -5.17 17.01
CA VAL A 79 -1.16 -6.51 16.69
C VAL A 79 -2.09 -6.40 15.46
N GLY A 80 -1.56 -6.65 14.27
CA GLY A 80 -2.30 -6.60 13.01
C GLY A 80 -2.25 -7.93 12.28
N GLN A 81 -3.38 -8.41 11.77
CA GLN A 81 -3.37 -9.51 10.80
C GLN A 81 -3.00 -8.93 9.44
N HIS A 82 -2.04 -9.55 8.77
CA HIS A 82 -1.68 -9.19 7.40
C HIS A 82 -2.23 -10.24 6.43
N HIS A 83 -2.96 -9.76 5.43
CA HIS A 83 -3.31 -10.55 4.27
C HIS A 83 -2.23 -10.36 3.21
N ILE A 84 -1.72 -11.46 2.66
CA ILE A 84 -0.77 -11.46 1.54
C ILE A 84 -1.54 -11.86 0.29
N VAL A 85 -1.52 -10.98 -0.71
CA VAL A 85 -2.20 -11.18 -1.99
C VAL A 85 -1.16 -11.16 -3.10
N GLU A 86 -1.30 -12.09 -4.03
CA GLU A 86 -0.49 -12.15 -5.24
C GLU A 86 -1.39 -11.91 -6.45
N TYR A 87 -1.01 -10.98 -7.32
CA TYR A 87 -1.76 -10.69 -8.54
C TYR A 87 -0.86 -10.06 -9.62
N SER A 88 -1.25 -10.26 -10.88
CA SER A 88 -0.59 -9.64 -12.03
C SER A 88 -1.12 -8.23 -12.26
N PHE A 89 -0.23 -7.24 -12.41
CA PHE A 89 -0.55 -5.85 -12.70
C PHE A 89 0.17 -5.40 -13.97
N GLY A 90 -0.52 -5.43 -15.11
CA GLY A 90 0.08 -5.10 -16.40
C GLY A 90 1.20 -6.07 -16.82
N GLY A 91 1.18 -7.31 -16.32
CA GLY A 91 2.23 -8.31 -16.55
C GLY A 91 3.40 -8.23 -15.57
N LEU A 92 3.33 -7.38 -14.54
CA LEU A 92 4.21 -7.46 -13.37
C LEU A 92 3.55 -8.32 -12.30
N GLU A 93 4.25 -9.31 -11.77
CA GLU A 93 3.74 -10.13 -10.67
C GLU A 93 4.02 -9.44 -9.32
N LEU A 94 2.94 -9.03 -8.65
CA LEU A 94 3.01 -8.30 -7.39
C LEU A 94 2.67 -9.22 -6.22
N LEU A 95 3.48 -9.14 -5.17
CA LEU A 95 3.18 -9.69 -3.85
C LEU A 95 2.92 -8.52 -2.88
N VAL A 96 1.66 -8.36 -2.49
CA VAL A 96 1.19 -7.22 -1.71
C VAL A 96 0.75 -7.68 -0.34
N THR A 97 1.31 -7.04 0.69
CA THR A 97 0.84 -7.22 2.06
C THR A 97 -0.16 -6.13 2.42
N SER A 98 -1.24 -6.51 3.11
CA SER A 98 -2.28 -5.57 3.52
C SER A 98 -2.66 -5.81 4.99
N PRO A 99 -2.48 -4.82 5.88
CA PRO A 99 -3.01 -4.92 7.24
C PRO A 99 -4.53 -4.88 7.25
N GLY A 100 -5.14 -5.62 8.18
CA GLY A 100 -6.58 -5.68 8.35
C GLY A 100 -6.98 -6.63 9.49
N HIS A 101 -8.23 -7.09 9.44
CA HIS A 101 -8.82 -7.91 10.48
C HIS A 101 -9.83 -8.90 9.91
N LEU A 102 -9.96 -10.07 10.50
CA LEU A 102 -11.04 -11.01 10.19
C LEU A 102 -12.33 -10.58 10.87
N VAL A 103 -13.41 -10.46 10.09
CA VAL A 103 -14.74 -10.09 10.57
C VAL A 103 -15.79 -11.07 10.09
N HIS A 104 -16.85 -11.25 10.86
CA HIS A 104 -18.00 -12.01 10.40
C HIS A 104 -18.85 -11.17 9.45
N SER A 105 -19.16 -11.72 8.27
CA SER A 105 -20.08 -11.12 7.32
C SER A 105 -21.50 -11.47 7.71
N THR A 106 -22.20 -10.52 8.32
CA THR A 106 -23.64 -10.68 8.62
C THR A 106 -24.49 -10.81 7.35
N ARG A 107 -23.99 -10.30 6.21
CA ARG A 107 -24.68 -10.36 4.92
C ARG A 107 -24.54 -11.71 4.19
N TRP A 108 -23.52 -12.50 4.49
CA TRP A 108 -23.24 -13.79 3.82
C TRP A 108 -23.23 -14.94 4.84
N GLY A 109 -24.34 -15.12 5.55
CA GLY A 109 -24.54 -16.33 6.36
C GLY A 109 -23.48 -16.56 7.45
N ASN A 110 -22.92 -15.49 8.04
CA ASN A 110 -21.89 -15.55 9.09
C ASN A 110 -20.50 -16.06 8.63
N GLU A 111 -20.19 -16.03 7.34
CA GLU A 111 -18.84 -16.32 6.84
C GLU A 111 -17.80 -15.33 7.39
N VAL A 112 -16.62 -15.83 7.74
CA VAL A 112 -15.48 -14.99 8.14
C VAL A 112 -14.80 -14.46 6.88
N CYS A 113 -14.70 -13.14 6.76
CA CYS A 113 -13.97 -12.49 5.68
C CYS A 113 -12.89 -11.55 6.21
N PHE A 114 -11.86 -11.33 5.41
CA PHE A 114 -10.87 -10.30 5.71
C PHE A 114 -11.47 -8.92 5.41
N ALA A 115 -11.31 -8.00 6.35
CA ALA A 115 -11.78 -6.63 6.24
C ALA A 115 -10.69 -5.64 6.58
N ARG A 116 -10.70 -4.53 5.83
CA ARG A 116 -9.83 -3.40 6.09
C ARG A 116 -10.42 -2.53 7.20
N ILE A 117 -9.64 -2.27 8.25
CA ILE A 117 -10.00 -1.28 9.27
C ILE A 117 -9.74 0.11 8.68
N LEU A 118 -10.76 0.95 8.70
CA LEU A 118 -10.69 2.36 8.31
C LEU A 118 -10.66 3.24 9.57
N PRO A 119 -9.97 4.39 9.53
CA PRO A 119 -10.01 5.35 10.63
C PRO A 119 -11.44 5.86 10.82
N ALA A 120 -11.86 6.00 12.07
CA ALA A 120 -13.12 6.65 12.41
C ALA A 120 -12.94 8.17 12.26
N ASP A 121 -13.50 8.75 11.19
CA ASP A 121 -13.41 10.19 10.90
C ASP A 121 -14.70 10.95 11.27
N GLY A 122 -15.54 10.35 12.10
CA GLY A 122 -16.84 10.90 12.52
C GLY A 122 -17.88 11.00 11.40
N ARG A 123 -17.55 10.61 10.17
CA ARG A 123 -18.46 10.66 9.02
C ARG A 123 -19.32 9.39 8.97
N PRO A 124 -20.57 9.51 8.49
CA PRO A 124 -21.46 8.35 8.35
C PRO A 124 -21.02 7.41 7.22
N GLU A 125 -20.27 7.90 6.23
CA GLU A 125 -19.68 7.10 5.17
C GLU A 125 -18.20 7.46 4.97
N PRO A 126 -17.35 6.47 4.67
CA PRO A 126 -15.95 6.74 4.38
C PRO A 126 -15.79 7.48 3.05
N CYS A 127 -14.68 8.20 2.90
CA CYS A 127 -14.31 8.84 1.64
C CYS A 127 -13.99 7.78 0.57
N TRP A 128 -15.00 7.35 -0.19
CA TRP A 128 -14.87 6.28 -1.18
C TRP A 128 -13.80 6.55 -2.25
N ARG A 129 -13.53 7.82 -2.58
CA ARG A 129 -12.46 8.19 -3.50
C ARG A 129 -11.09 7.71 -3.01
N ARG A 130 -10.84 7.74 -1.69
CA ARG A 130 -9.59 7.29 -1.05
C ARG A 130 -9.61 5.81 -0.69
N VAL A 131 -10.78 5.28 -0.31
CA VAL A 131 -10.92 3.90 0.17
C VAL A 131 -10.95 2.87 -0.95
N LEU A 132 -11.58 3.16 -2.09
CA LEU A 132 -11.70 2.18 -3.18
C LEU A 132 -10.34 1.74 -3.76
N PRO A 133 -9.37 2.65 -4.02
CA PRO A 133 -8.03 2.24 -4.45
C PRO A 133 -7.34 1.33 -3.41
N LEU A 134 -7.38 1.70 -2.13
CA LEU A 134 -6.81 0.92 -1.03
C LEU A 134 -7.37 -0.51 -0.99
N LEU A 135 -8.70 -0.64 -1.14
CA LEU A 135 -9.38 -1.94 -1.15
C LEU A 135 -9.08 -2.75 -2.41
N TRP A 136 -8.91 -2.09 -3.56
CA TRP A 136 -8.54 -2.75 -4.81
C TRP A 136 -7.12 -3.31 -4.73
N PHE A 137 -6.13 -2.50 -4.32
CA PHE A 137 -4.72 -2.96 -4.18
C PHE A 137 -4.52 -4.00 -3.08
N SER A 138 -5.42 -4.05 -2.09
CA SER A 138 -5.39 -5.08 -1.04
C SER A 138 -6.18 -6.35 -1.39
N GLY A 139 -6.81 -6.41 -2.57
CA GLY A 139 -7.69 -7.52 -2.94
C GLY A 139 -8.85 -7.75 -1.97
N THR A 140 -9.24 -6.71 -1.22
CA THR A 140 -10.20 -6.83 -0.11
C THR A 140 -11.52 -6.17 -0.51
N HIS A 141 -12.65 -6.84 -0.24
CA HIS A 141 -13.98 -6.37 -0.62
C HIS A 141 -14.83 -5.89 0.55
N THR A 142 -14.30 -5.98 1.76
CA THR A 142 -14.97 -5.59 3.00
C THR A 142 -14.12 -4.56 3.72
N CYS A 143 -14.75 -3.53 4.26
CA CYS A 143 -14.10 -2.59 5.18
C CYS A 143 -14.99 -2.33 6.38
N VAL A 144 -14.36 -1.99 7.49
CA VAL A 144 -15.02 -1.70 8.76
C VAL A 144 -14.48 -0.41 9.35
N THR A 145 -15.34 0.33 10.05
CA THR A 145 -14.92 1.38 10.98
C THR A 145 -15.27 0.89 12.37
N GLY A 146 -14.44 1.23 13.34
CA GLY A 146 -14.72 0.93 14.72
C GLY A 146 -13.96 1.83 15.65
N SER A 147 -14.43 1.88 16.89
CA SER A 147 -13.80 2.57 18.00
C SER A 147 -13.03 1.57 18.85
N VAL A 148 -11.93 2.02 19.46
CA VAL A 148 -11.24 1.21 20.47
C VAL A 148 -11.71 1.72 21.84
N SER A 149 -12.40 0.87 22.59
CA SER A 149 -12.80 1.13 23.97
C SER A 149 -12.23 0.04 24.86
N ASP A 150 -11.56 0.41 25.95
CA ASP A 150 -10.96 -0.54 26.92
C ASP A 150 -9.97 -1.54 26.29
N GLY A 151 -9.25 -1.12 25.25
CA GLY A 151 -8.31 -1.98 24.52
C GLY A 151 -8.97 -3.00 23.58
N VAL A 152 -10.29 -2.96 23.44
CA VAL A 152 -11.06 -3.82 22.53
C VAL A 152 -11.52 -2.99 21.33
N PHE A 153 -11.24 -3.48 20.12
CA PHE A 153 -11.81 -2.92 18.90
C PHE A 153 -13.30 -3.29 18.82
N LYS A 154 -14.15 -2.27 18.80
CA LYS A 154 -15.59 -2.39 18.63
C LYS A 154 -15.97 -1.91 17.24
N GLU A 155 -16.50 -2.81 16.43
CA GLU A 155 -17.02 -2.49 15.11
C GLU A 155 -18.27 -1.61 15.22
N ASP A 156 -18.23 -0.46 14.54
CA ASP A 156 -19.36 0.47 14.47
C ASP A 156 -20.15 0.30 13.15
N ASN A 157 -19.43 0.11 12.04
CA ASN A 157 -20.03 -0.08 10.72
C ASN A 157 -19.19 -1.05 9.86
N GLN A 158 -19.89 -1.82 9.01
CA GLN A 158 -19.31 -2.73 8.03
C GLN A 158 -19.87 -2.46 6.64
N TRP A 159 -19.00 -2.39 5.64
CA TRP A 159 -19.39 -2.23 4.24
C TRP A 159 -18.80 -3.34 3.38
N TYR A 160 -19.65 -3.93 2.55
CA TYR A 160 -19.25 -4.81 1.46
C TYR A 160 -19.31 -4.04 0.14
N VAL A 161 -18.17 -3.90 -0.55
CA VAL A 161 -17.99 -2.86 -1.58
C VAL A 161 -17.57 -3.39 -2.95
N ASN A 162 -17.61 -4.70 -3.19
CA ASN A 162 -17.24 -5.30 -4.48
C ASN A 162 -17.92 -4.60 -5.69
N ARG A 163 -19.23 -4.30 -5.59
CA ARG A 163 -19.94 -3.56 -6.65
C ARG A 163 -19.42 -2.13 -6.82
N LYS A 164 -19.01 -1.44 -5.75
CA LYS A 164 -18.43 -0.09 -5.83
C LYS A 164 -17.05 -0.15 -6.47
N ILE A 165 -16.23 -1.15 -6.11
CA ILE A 165 -14.90 -1.38 -6.70
C ILE A 165 -15.01 -1.59 -8.21
N ARG A 166 -15.87 -2.52 -8.67
CA ARG A 166 -16.05 -2.78 -10.13
C ARG A 166 -16.51 -1.55 -10.90
N LYS A 167 -17.42 -0.77 -10.32
CA LYS A 167 -17.89 0.49 -10.94
C LYS A 167 -16.78 1.53 -11.02
N TRP A 168 -15.96 1.62 -9.99
CA TRP A 168 -14.84 2.56 -9.95
C TRP A 168 -13.75 2.17 -10.95
N GLU A 169 -13.35 0.90 -10.98
CA GLU A 169 -12.38 0.35 -11.93
C GLU A 169 -12.80 0.53 -13.40
N GLY A 170 -14.10 0.43 -13.68
CA GLY A 170 -14.65 0.57 -15.03
C GLY A 170 -14.65 2.00 -15.59
N ARG A 171 -14.27 3.03 -14.81
CA ARG A 171 -14.24 4.41 -15.30
C ARG A 171 -13.02 4.69 -16.17
N ASP A 172 -13.20 5.50 -17.22
CA ASP A 172 -12.14 5.83 -18.17
C ASP A 172 -10.92 6.49 -17.52
N ASP A 173 -11.15 7.49 -16.66
CA ASP A 173 -10.09 8.18 -15.95
C ASP A 173 -9.30 7.24 -15.03
N ILE A 174 -9.99 6.33 -14.35
CA ILE A 174 -9.36 5.33 -13.47
C ILE A 174 -8.47 4.38 -14.27
N ARG A 175 -8.91 3.96 -15.46
CA ARG A 175 -8.09 3.11 -16.34
C ARG A 175 -6.83 3.82 -16.81
N GLU A 176 -6.89 5.10 -17.14
CA GLU A 176 -5.70 5.89 -17.47
C GLU A 176 -4.76 6.04 -16.26
N HIS A 177 -5.30 6.32 -15.07
CA HIS A 177 -4.49 6.36 -13.85
C HIS A 177 -3.80 5.02 -13.55
N MET A 178 -4.46 3.89 -13.79
CA MET A 178 -3.86 2.55 -13.64
C MET A 178 -2.74 2.30 -14.64
N LYS A 179 -2.88 2.76 -15.89
CA LYS A 179 -1.78 2.72 -16.88
C LYS A 179 -0.59 3.56 -16.41
N THR A 180 -0.83 4.76 -15.89
CA THR A 180 0.22 5.61 -15.33
C THR A 180 0.91 4.94 -14.14
N MET A 181 0.15 4.29 -13.26
CA MET A 181 0.68 3.51 -12.15
C MET A 181 1.59 2.37 -12.63
N PHE A 182 1.19 1.67 -13.68
CA PHE A 182 2.00 0.61 -14.29
C PHE A 182 3.32 1.17 -14.85
N TRP A 183 3.26 2.28 -15.58
CA TRP A 183 4.47 2.95 -16.08
C TRP A 183 5.39 3.40 -14.95
N LEU A 184 4.82 3.96 -13.88
CA LEU A 184 5.56 4.38 -12.70
C LEU A 184 6.30 3.20 -12.06
N LEU A 185 5.63 2.07 -11.81
CA LEU A 185 6.25 0.87 -11.25
C LEU A 185 7.39 0.32 -12.14
N ARG A 186 7.20 0.32 -13.46
CA ARG A 186 8.26 -0.07 -14.40
C ARG A 186 9.46 0.89 -14.36
N CYS A 187 9.20 2.19 -14.31
CA CYS A 187 10.25 3.20 -14.19
C CYS A 187 11.05 3.02 -12.89
N MET A 188 10.37 2.79 -11.76
CA MET A 188 11.03 2.53 -10.48
C MET A 188 11.94 1.31 -10.56
N ARG A 189 11.42 0.19 -11.05
CA ARG A 189 12.22 -1.04 -11.22
C ARG A 189 13.44 -0.80 -12.11
N MET A 190 13.26 -0.13 -13.25
CA MET A 190 14.35 0.18 -14.17
C MET A 190 15.43 1.06 -13.52
N VAL A 191 15.02 2.11 -12.80
CA VAL A 191 15.96 3.02 -12.15
C VAL A 191 16.68 2.32 -10.99
N THR A 192 15.99 1.56 -10.15
CA THR A 192 16.64 0.86 -9.02
C THR A 192 17.57 -0.26 -9.48
N MET A 193 17.31 -0.90 -10.64
CA MET A 193 18.15 -1.96 -11.22
C MET A 193 19.45 -1.44 -11.85
N TRP A 194 19.54 -0.16 -12.19
CA TRP A 194 20.75 0.38 -12.82
C TRP A 194 21.96 0.28 -11.86
N GLN A 195 23.00 -0.44 -12.27
CA GLN A 195 24.16 -0.83 -11.45
C GLN A 195 24.96 0.33 -10.81
N TRP A 196 24.70 1.57 -11.21
CA TRP A 196 25.32 2.75 -10.60
C TRP A 196 24.65 3.17 -9.29
N PHE A 197 23.41 2.75 -9.10
CA PHE A 197 22.68 2.86 -7.85
C PHE A 197 23.08 1.64 -7.02
N SER A 198 23.25 1.78 -5.70
CA SER A 198 23.68 0.72 -4.78
C SER A 198 22.63 -0.40 -4.60
N GLU A 199 21.93 -0.74 -5.69
CA GLU A 199 20.69 -1.53 -5.72
C GLU A 199 19.62 -0.96 -4.79
N SER A 200 19.74 0.32 -4.42
CA SER A 200 18.81 1.05 -3.58
C SER A 200 18.70 2.52 -3.97
N CYS A 201 17.48 3.05 -3.92
CA CYS A 201 17.23 4.47 -4.13
C CYS A 201 16.07 4.97 -3.29
N TRP A 202 16.05 6.27 -3.03
CA TRP A 202 14.91 6.96 -2.43
C TRP A 202 14.17 7.71 -3.52
N ILE A 203 12.85 7.55 -3.55
CA ILE A 203 12.00 8.21 -4.52
C ILE A 203 11.02 9.09 -3.77
N ARG A 204 11.12 10.39 -4.02
CA ARG A 204 10.27 11.41 -3.43
C ARG A 204 9.18 11.80 -4.42
N PHE A 205 7.95 11.69 -3.96
CA PHE A 205 6.76 12.16 -4.63
C PHE A 205 6.44 13.55 -4.10
N GLU A 206 6.62 14.57 -4.92
CA GLU A 206 6.29 15.94 -4.58
C GLU A 206 4.97 16.36 -5.20
N SER A 207 4.18 17.09 -4.42
CA SER A 207 2.95 17.77 -4.84
C SER A 207 2.97 19.21 -4.36
N ASN A 208 3.74 20.07 -5.04
CA ASN A 208 3.83 21.49 -4.68
C ASN A 208 2.96 22.34 -5.62
N GLY A 209 1.87 22.90 -5.10
CA GLY A 209 1.07 23.92 -5.79
C GLY A 209 0.48 23.48 -7.14
N GLY A 210 0.14 22.20 -7.28
CA GLY A 210 -0.41 21.61 -8.51
C GLY A 210 0.63 21.09 -9.51
N CYS A 211 1.93 21.25 -9.24
CA CYS A 211 2.99 20.59 -10.03
C CYS A 211 3.44 19.31 -9.32
N LYS A 212 3.18 18.18 -9.97
CA LYS A 212 3.66 16.86 -9.53
C LYS A 212 5.07 16.62 -10.04
N ARG A 213 5.97 16.25 -9.14
CA ARG A 213 7.35 15.89 -9.48
C ARG A 213 7.77 14.60 -8.80
N LEU A 214 8.49 13.77 -9.55
CA LEU A 214 9.17 12.60 -9.02
C LEU A 214 10.67 12.93 -8.94
N GLU A 215 11.22 12.93 -7.73
CA GLU A 215 12.64 13.18 -7.48
C GLU A 215 13.29 11.86 -7.03
N ILE A 216 14.39 11.47 -7.68
CA ILE A 216 15.07 10.20 -7.40
C ILE A 216 16.44 10.50 -6.83
N TYR A 217 16.71 9.98 -5.63
CA TYR A 217 17.95 10.14 -4.92
C TYR A 217 18.67 8.80 -4.80
N ILE A 218 19.93 8.80 -5.17
CA ILE A 218 20.80 7.63 -5.09
C ILE A 218 21.32 7.53 -3.66
N ALA A 219 20.99 6.46 -2.96
CA ALA A 219 21.65 6.15 -1.70
C ALA A 219 23.04 5.58 -2.03
N SER A 220 24.12 6.16 -1.50
CA SER A 220 25.48 5.58 -1.64
C SER A 220 25.74 4.43 -0.66
N ARG A 221 24.86 4.28 0.34
CA ARG A 221 24.86 3.17 1.29
C ARG A 221 23.52 2.47 1.19
N ALA A 222 23.50 1.27 0.64
CA ALA A 222 22.35 0.40 0.71
C ALA A 222 21.98 0.19 2.18
N LYS A 223 20.75 0.51 2.56
CA LYS A 223 20.17 -0.20 3.71
C LYS A 223 20.08 -1.64 3.26
N GLN A 224 21.01 -2.47 3.75
CA GLN A 224 20.93 -3.90 3.56
C GLN A 224 19.57 -4.33 4.11
N LEU A 225 18.77 -4.99 3.26
CA LEU A 225 17.68 -5.81 3.76
C LEU A 225 18.24 -6.71 4.87
N PRO A 226 17.47 -7.00 5.92
CA PRO A 226 17.96 -7.82 7.02
C PRO A 226 18.64 -9.08 6.47
N ILE A 227 19.84 -9.40 6.94
CA ILE A 227 20.72 -10.46 6.39
C ILE A 227 19.97 -11.78 6.15
N LEU A 228 19.00 -12.08 7.01
CA LEU A 228 18.10 -13.24 6.92
C LEU A 228 17.30 -13.35 5.60
N PHE A 229 17.02 -12.24 4.91
CA PHE A 229 16.33 -12.26 3.61
C PHE A 229 17.25 -12.68 2.46
N GLY A 230 18.53 -12.29 2.49
CA GLY A 230 19.52 -12.72 1.49
C GLY A 230 19.78 -14.23 1.57
N GLU A 231 19.91 -14.77 2.79
CA GLU A 231 20.12 -16.21 3.00
C GLU A 231 18.95 -17.08 2.53
N PHE A 232 17.72 -16.55 2.47
CA PHE A 232 16.56 -17.27 1.94
C PHE A 232 16.55 -17.31 0.40
N TRP A 233 17.13 -16.30 -0.25
CA TRP A 233 17.21 -16.18 -1.71
C TRP A 233 18.43 -16.90 -2.30
N ASP A 234 19.58 -16.85 -1.62
CA ASP A 234 20.82 -17.47 -2.11
C ASP A 234 20.81 -19.01 -2.04
N ASN A 235 19.79 -19.62 -1.41
CA ASN A 235 19.67 -21.07 -1.22
C ASN A 235 18.69 -21.76 -2.19
N THR A 236 18.18 -21.06 -3.22
CA THR A 236 17.36 -21.63 -4.30
C THR A 236 18.14 -21.90 -5.58
#